data_AF-A0A258CH76-F1
#
_entry.id   AF-A0A258CH76-F1
#
_cell.length_a   1.000
_cell.length_b   1.000
_cell.length_c   1.000
_cell.angle_alpha   90.00
_cell.angle_beta   90.00
_cell.angle_gamma   90.00
#
_symmetry.space_group_name_H-M   'P 1'
#
loop_
_entity.id
_entity.type
_entity.pdbx_description
1 polymer ?
#
loop_
_entity_poly.entity_id
_entity_poly.type
_entity_poly.pdbx_seq_one_letter_code
_entity_poly.pdbx_strand_id
1 'polypeptide(L)'
;MSDFSHRLALLAEPPNLSLLAQCLHGIERECLRIDSRGKLALTPHPQALGSALTHPKITTDYSEALLEFITGTETDPQQTLAELDRIHRYTYSKLGDEFLWSPSMPGPLPEEAEIPIAEYGSSNIGRLKYVYRQGLALRYGKTMQCIAGIHYNFSLPEALWSLLQTDDGDPRSRQDYQSSRYIALIRNFRRYSWLLMYLFGASPALDASFMRGRSHQLEQLDEDTLYLPWATSLRMSDLGYQSNAQAGLTPCYDNLSSYTDSLHKAVSTPYPAYAAMGTRDADGNWLQLNTNVLQIENEY
;
A
#
# COMPACT_ATOMS: atom_id res chain seq x y z
N MET A 1 1.83 -5.42 38.21
CA MET A 1 1.20 -4.49 37.25
C MET A 1 1.46 -5.04 35.85
N SER A 2 0.50 -5.05 34.92
CA SER A 2 0.80 -5.49 33.54
C SER A 2 1.75 -4.50 32.86
N ASP A 3 2.56 -4.97 31.89
CA ASP A 3 3.45 -4.09 31.09
C ASP A 3 2.67 -2.90 30.50
N PHE A 4 1.43 -3.12 30.06
CA PHE A 4 0.54 -2.07 29.60
C PHE A 4 0.20 -1.02 30.68
N SER A 5 -0.18 -1.46 31.88
CA SER A 5 -0.56 -0.53 32.97
C SER A 5 0.65 0.27 33.47
N HIS A 6 1.83 -0.34 33.48
CA HIS A 6 3.09 0.31 33.83
C HIS A 6 3.44 1.41 32.83
N ARG A 7 3.48 1.08 31.53
CA ARG A 7 3.78 2.08 30.48
C ARG A 7 2.74 3.19 30.41
N LEU A 8 1.46 2.87 30.63
CA LEU A 8 0.42 3.87 30.68
C LEU A 8 0.65 4.85 31.83
N ALA A 9 1.05 4.36 33.01
CA ALA A 9 1.39 5.20 34.15
C ALA A 9 2.59 6.10 33.86
N LEU A 10 3.67 5.55 33.27
CA LEU A 10 4.87 6.31 32.87
C LEU A 10 4.52 7.44 31.89
N LEU A 11 3.73 7.15 30.86
CA LEU A 11 3.29 8.14 29.87
C LEU A 11 2.32 9.17 30.45
N ALA A 12 1.55 8.82 31.48
CA ALA A 12 0.61 9.70 32.14
C ALA A 12 1.28 10.70 33.10
N GLU A 13 2.57 10.55 33.40
CA GLU A 13 3.29 11.51 34.22
C GLU A 13 3.35 12.89 33.54
N PRO A 14 3.12 14.00 34.27
CA PRO A 14 3.08 15.35 33.68
C PRO A 14 4.26 15.72 32.77
N PRO A 15 5.53 15.33 33.08
CA PRO A 15 6.67 15.61 32.20
C PRO A 15 6.61 14.87 30.85
N ASN A 16 5.91 13.72 30.79
CA ASN A 16 5.93 12.80 29.65
C ASN A 16 4.70 12.96 28.75
N LEU A 17 3.59 13.51 29.28
CA LEU A 17 2.32 13.66 28.56
C LEU A 17 2.46 14.36 27.20
N SER A 18 3.29 15.41 27.12
CA SER A 18 3.47 16.20 25.90
C SER A 18 4.23 15.47 24.79
N LEU A 19 4.90 14.36 25.10
CA LEU A 19 5.64 13.57 24.11
C LEU A 19 4.70 12.91 23.10
N LEU A 20 3.51 12.49 23.51
CA LEU A 20 2.54 11.88 22.61
C LEU A 20 2.00 12.86 21.55
N ALA A 21 2.02 14.17 21.84
CA ALA A 21 1.64 15.21 20.88
C ALA A 21 2.75 15.53 19.85
N GLN A 22 3.91 14.89 19.95
CA GLN A 22 5.05 15.09 19.05
C GLN A 22 5.25 13.92 18.07
N CYS A 23 4.29 13.00 18.00
CA CYS A 23 4.31 11.95 16.98
C CYS A 23 4.24 12.58 15.59
N LEU A 24 4.84 11.94 14.59
CA LEU A 24 4.77 12.40 13.21
C LEU A 24 3.77 11.57 12.40
N HIS A 25 3.10 12.25 11.49
CA HIS A 25 1.97 11.74 10.71
C HIS A 25 2.16 12.08 9.23
N GLY A 26 2.10 11.07 8.37
CA GLY A 26 2.11 11.21 6.91
C GLY A 26 1.03 10.34 6.27
N ILE A 27 0.56 10.72 5.08
CA ILE A 27 -0.48 10.01 4.35
C ILE A 27 -0.03 9.78 2.91
N GLU A 28 -0.22 8.54 2.45
CA GLU A 28 -0.27 8.21 1.03
C GLU A 28 -1.72 7.87 0.67
N ARG A 29 -2.23 8.41 -0.44
CA ARG A 29 -3.60 8.15 -0.89
C ARG A 29 -3.61 7.87 -2.39
N GLU A 30 -4.13 6.70 -2.74
CA GLU A 30 -4.29 6.27 -4.12
C GLU A 30 -5.69 6.58 -4.63
N CYS A 31 -5.80 6.88 -5.92
CA CYS A 31 -7.08 7.03 -6.62
C CYS A 31 -6.93 6.90 -8.14
N LEU A 32 -7.88 6.21 -8.77
CA LEU A 32 -7.92 6.10 -10.23
C LEU A 32 -8.44 7.40 -10.83
N ARG A 33 -7.88 7.80 -11.97
CA ARG A 33 -8.49 8.77 -12.87
C ARG A 33 -9.56 8.09 -13.70
N ILE A 34 -10.72 8.73 -13.83
CA ILE A 34 -11.88 8.23 -14.57
C ILE A 34 -12.49 9.33 -15.46
N ASP A 35 -13.19 8.93 -16.52
CA ASP A 35 -13.99 9.83 -17.35
C ASP A 35 -15.33 10.18 -16.68
N SER A 36 -16.10 11.09 -17.30
CA SER A 36 -17.43 11.50 -16.82
C SER A 36 -18.50 10.40 -16.80
N ARG A 37 -18.20 9.20 -17.34
CA ARG A 37 -19.05 8.02 -17.31
C ARG A 37 -18.55 6.99 -16.29
N GLY A 38 -17.54 7.31 -15.50
CA GLY A 38 -16.97 6.42 -14.49
C GLY A 38 -16.02 5.37 -15.04
N LYS A 39 -15.62 5.46 -16.32
CA LYS A 39 -14.66 4.51 -16.92
C LYS A 39 -13.23 4.92 -16.63
N LEU A 40 -12.34 3.94 -16.48
CA LEU A 40 -10.90 4.19 -16.30
C LEU A 40 -10.35 5.12 -17.40
N ALA A 41 -9.65 6.18 -16.99
CA ALA A 41 -8.98 7.07 -17.94
C ALA A 41 -7.80 6.33 -18.61
N LEU A 42 -7.73 6.37 -19.94
CA LEU A 42 -6.64 5.77 -20.72
C LEU A 42 -5.62 6.81 -21.21
N THR A 43 -5.80 8.06 -20.81
CA THR A 43 -4.84 9.15 -21.09
C THR A 43 -3.57 8.95 -20.25
N PRO A 44 -2.41 9.41 -20.74
CA PRO A 44 -1.17 9.42 -19.95
C PRO A 44 -1.27 10.27 -18.67
N HIS A 45 -0.31 10.12 -17.77
CA HIS A 45 -0.16 11.00 -16.61
C HIS A 45 -0.12 12.47 -17.06
N PRO A 46 -0.97 13.35 -16.50
CA PRO A 46 -1.05 14.73 -16.97
C PRO A 46 0.29 15.46 -16.86
N GLN A 47 0.80 15.97 -17.98
CA GLN A 47 2.11 16.63 -18.03
C GLN A 47 2.25 17.80 -17.03
N ALA A 48 1.14 18.48 -16.71
CA ALA A 48 1.12 19.58 -15.75
C ALA A 48 1.32 19.16 -14.27
N LEU A 49 1.26 17.86 -13.98
CA LEU A 49 1.64 17.27 -12.69
C LEU A 49 3.14 16.93 -12.63
N GLY A 50 3.86 17.07 -13.75
CA GLY A 50 5.29 16.84 -13.84
C GLY A 50 5.64 15.38 -14.10
N SER A 51 6.76 14.95 -13.54
CA SER A 51 7.29 13.59 -13.72
C SER A 51 6.86 12.71 -12.55
N ALA A 52 6.01 11.71 -12.79
CA ALA A 52 5.64 10.75 -11.75
C ALA A 52 6.87 10.07 -11.11
N LEU A 53 7.97 9.91 -11.85
CA LEU A 53 9.19 9.28 -11.31
C LEU A 53 9.86 10.09 -10.18
N THR A 54 9.75 11.42 -10.21
CA THR A 54 10.57 12.30 -9.35
C THR A 54 9.77 13.38 -8.62
N HIS A 55 8.48 13.51 -8.89
CA HIS A 55 7.65 14.51 -8.23
C HIS A 55 7.40 14.09 -6.76
N PRO A 56 7.67 14.97 -5.78
CA PRO A 56 7.77 14.56 -4.38
C PRO A 56 6.42 14.27 -3.70
N LYS A 57 5.29 14.63 -4.34
CA LYS A 57 3.95 14.59 -3.71
C LYS A 57 2.86 13.95 -4.55
N ILE A 58 3.12 13.71 -5.83
CA ILE A 58 2.13 13.29 -6.82
C ILE A 58 2.87 12.34 -7.74
N THR A 59 2.52 11.07 -7.69
CA THR A 59 3.11 10.03 -8.53
C THR A 59 2.00 9.11 -9.03
N THR A 60 2.40 7.97 -9.59
CA THR A 60 1.50 6.88 -9.96
C THR A 60 1.93 5.62 -9.24
N ASP A 61 0.95 4.84 -8.79
CA ASP A 61 1.19 3.48 -8.30
C ASP A 61 1.24 2.53 -9.52
N TYR A 62 0.45 1.46 -9.57
CA TYR A 62 0.55 0.43 -10.58
C TYR A 62 0.22 0.91 -11.99
N SER A 63 -0.94 1.57 -12.13
CA SER A 63 -1.48 2.01 -13.42
C SER A 63 -1.10 3.45 -13.70
N GLU A 64 -0.93 3.79 -14.98
CA GLU A 64 -0.76 5.19 -15.42
C GLU A 64 -1.95 6.08 -15.02
N ALA A 65 -3.12 5.45 -14.81
CA ALA A 65 -4.33 6.10 -14.32
C ALA A 65 -4.44 6.12 -12.79
N LEU A 66 -3.64 5.35 -12.06
CA LEU A 66 -3.70 5.25 -10.60
C LEU A 66 -2.76 6.28 -9.98
N LEU A 67 -3.29 7.47 -9.67
CA LEU A 67 -2.54 8.51 -8.99
C LEU A 67 -2.30 8.14 -7.52
N GLU A 68 -1.14 8.52 -7.01
CA GLU A 68 -0.78 8.41 -5.60
C GLU A 68 -0.32 9.79 -5.09
N PHE A 69 -0.95 10.24 -4.00
CA PHE A 69 -0.62 11.50 -3.34
C PHE A 69 0.13 11.23 -2.05
N ILE A 70 1.25 11.91 -1.86
CA ILE A 70 2.18 11.70 -0.74
C ILE A 70 2.34 13.04 -0.01
N THR A 71 1.99 13.07 1.28
CA THR A 71 2.20 14.25 2.13
C THR A 71 3.61 14.28 2.72
N GLY A 72 4.02 15.43 3.24
CA GLY A 72 5.10 15.48 4.22
C GLY A 72 4.69 14.81 5.54
N THR A 73 5.58 14.88 6.52
CA THR A 73 5.31 14.43 7.89
C THR A 73 5.09 15.63 8.81
N GLU A 74 4.00 15.61 9.57
CA GLU A 74 3.62 16.70 10.47
C GLU A 74 3.29 16.16 11.86
N THR A 75 3.44 17.01 12.89
CA THR A 75 3.05 16.64 14.27
C THR A 75 1.55 16.82 14.54
N ASP A 76 0.91 17.75 13.83
CA ASP A 76 -0.54 17.93 13.86
C ASP A 76 -1.17 17.23 12.65
N PRO A 77 -1.98 16.17 12.84
CA PRO A 77 -2.68 15.50 11.76
C PRO A 77 -3.56 16.42 10.90
N GLN A 78 -4.04 17.56 11.44
CA GLN A 78 -4.81 18.52 10.65
C GLN A 78 -3.95 19.16 9.55
N GLN A 79 -2.65 19.35 9.79
CA GLN A 79 -1.71 19.90 8.81
C GLN A 79 -1.44 18.90 7.69
N THR A 80 -1.31 17.61 8.03
CA THR A 80 -1.22 16.52 7.04
C THR A 80 -2.46 16.49 6.14
N LEU A 81 -3.66 16.59 6.72
CA LEU A 81 -4.92 16.62 5.96
C LEU A 81 -5.05 17.89 5.09
N ALA A 82 -4.64 19.05 5.61
CA ALA A 82 -4.64 20.30 4.86
C ALA A 82 -3.63 20.29 3.70
N GLU A 83 -2.50 19.59 3.84
CA GLU A 83 -1.60 19.32 2.72
C GLU A 83 -2.24 18.40 1.68
N LEU A 84 -2.84 17.30 2.12
CA LEU A 84 -3.52 16.37 1.23
C LEU A 84 -4.62 17.06 0.43
N ASP A 85 -5.45 17.90 1.05
CA ASP A 85 -6.47 18.73 0.37
C ASP A 85 -5.84 19.65 -0.69
N ARG A 86 -4.71 20.32 -0.38
CA ARG A 86 -3.99 21.16 -1.35
C ARG A 86 -3.49 20.35 -2.55
N ILE A 87 -2.94 19.15 -2.32
CA ILE A 87 -2.50 18.25 -3.39
C ILE A 87 -3.70 17.89 -4.29
N HIS A 88 -4.83 17.52 -3.70
CA HIS A 88 -6.05 17.19 -4.45
C HIS A 88 -6.54 18.36 -5.30
N ARG A 89 -6.65 19.55 -4.72
CA ARG A 89 -7.12 20.76 -5.45
C ARG A 89 -6.18 21.12 -6.59
N TYR A 90 -4.87 21.04 -6.38
CA TYR A 90 -3.91 21.25 -7.44
C TYR A 90 -4.09 20.22 -8.55
N THR A 91 -4.18 18.93 -8.20
CA THR A 91 -4.39 17.85 -9.17
C THR A 91 -5.66 18.06 -9.98
N TYR A 92 -6.80 18.30 -9.35
CA TYR A 92 -8.07 18.56 -10.04
C TYR A 92 -7.98 19.75 -11.01
N SER A 93 -7.22 20.79 -10.67
CA SER A 93 -7.00 21.91 -11.60
C SER A 93 -6.25 21.53 -12.89
N LYS A 94 -5.65 20.34 -12.94
CA LYS A 94 -4.85 19.80 -14.06
C LYS A 94 -5.47 18.59 -14.75
N LEU A 95 -6.61 18.07 -14.28
CA LEU A 95 -7.25 16.86 -14.80
C LEU A 95 -8.15 17.09 -16.03
N GLY A 96 -8.49 18.34 -16.36
CA GLY A 96 -9.44 18.62 -17.43
C GLY A 96 -10.83 18.07 -17.09
N ASP A 97 -11.34 17.16 -17.94
CA ASP A 97 -12.66 16.55 -17.79
C ASP A 97 -12.63 15.20 -17.03
N GLU A 98 -11.48 14.82 -16.46
CA GLU A 98 -11.33 13.61 -15.65
C GLU A 98 -11.63 13.85 -14.16
N PHE A 99 -12.02 12.78 -13.48
CA PHE A 99 -12.33 12.77 -12.05
C PHE A 99 -11.46 11.77 -11.31
N LEU A 100 -11.32 11.94 -10.00
CA LEU A 100 -10.70 10.96 -9.12
C LEU A 100 -11.75 10.00 -8.57
N TRP A 101 -11.55 8.70 -8.76
CA TRP A 101 -12.33 7.65 -8.15
C TRP A 101 -11.98 7.55 -6.66
N SER A 102 -12.97 7.80 -5.81
CA SER A 102 -12.79 7.83 -4.36
C SER A 102 -12.85 6.47 -3.65
N PRO A 103 -13.69 5.51 -4.07
CA PRO A 103 -13.73 4.18 -3.45
C PRO A 103 -12.45 3.37 -3.66
N SER A 104 -12.17 2.45 -2.73
CA SER A 104 -11.04 1.52 -2.83
C SER A 104 -11.19 0.51 -3.96
N MET A 105 -12.37 -0.11 -4.07
CA MET A 105 -12.64 -1.05 -5.16
C MET A 105 -12.87 -0.25 -6.45
N PRO A 106 -12.24 -0.61 -7.58
CA PRO A 106 -12.43 0.11 -8.83
C PRO A 106 -13.88 -0.02 -9.32
N GLY A 107 -14.31 0.94 -10.14
CA GLY A 107 -15.51 0.80 -10.96
C GLY A 107 -15.28 -0.13 -12.16
N PRO A 108 -16.09 -0.01 -13.23
CA PRO A 108 -15.90 -0.80 -14.44
C PRO A 108 -14.50 -0.63 -15.03
N LEU A 109 -13.78 -1.74 -15.18
CA LEU A 109 -12.45 -1.77 -15.80
C LEU A 109 -12.54 -2.25 -17.26
N PRO A 110 -11.68 -1.74 -18.17
CA PRO A 110 -11.58 -2.25 -19.53
C PRO A 110 -10.94 -3.65 -19.51
N GLU A 111 -10.70 -4.27 -20.68
CA GLU A 111 -9.98 -5.54 -20.71
C GLU A 111 -8.58 -5.40 -20.09
N GLU A 112 -8.03 -6.47 -19.49
CA GLU A 112 -6.74 -6.37 -18.81
C GLU A 112 -5.64 -5.83 -19.74
N ALA A 113 -5.62 -6.24 -21.00
CA ALA A 113 -4.65 -5.73 -21.97
C ALA A 113 -4.67 -4.20 -22.09
N GLU A 114 -5.82 -3.56 -21.88
CA GLU A 114 -6.05 -2.12 -22.05
C GLU A 114 -5.74 -1.30 -20.79
N ILE A 115 -5.67 -1.91 -19.59
CA ILE A 115 -5.29 -1.18 -18.37
C ILE A 115 -3.82 -0.73 -18.51
N PRO A 116 -3.54 0.59 -18.51
CA PRO A 116 -2.21 1.10 -18.78
C PRO A 116 -1.32 0.92 -17.55
N ILE A 117 -0.10 0.40 -17.75
CA ILE A 117 0.92 0.30 -16.69
C ILE A 117 1.60 1.66 -16.55
N ALA A 118 1.89 2.08 -15.32
CA ALA A 118 2.54 3.36 -15.07
C ALA A 118 3.90 3.49 -15.76
N GLU A 119 4.09 4.60 -16.46
CA GLU A 119 5.30 4.92 -17.21
C GLU A 119 6.17 5.94 -16.49
N TYR A 120 7.49 5.72 -16.51
CA TYR A 120 8.47 6.54 -15.80
C TYR A 120 9.64 6.98 -16.70
N GLY A 121 9.38 7.03 -18.02
CA GLY A 121 10.38 7.38 -19.03
C GLY A 121 11.44 6.29 -19.28
N SER A 122 12.49 6.66 -20.02
CA SER A 122 13.49 5.71 -20.56
C SER A 122 14.73 5.48 -19.69
N SER A 123 14.82 6.13 -18.53
CA SER A 123 15.93 5.93 -17.59
C SER A 123 15.95 4.48 -17.05
N ASN A 124 17.10 3.99 -16.61
CA ASN A 124 17.21 2.63 -16.06
C ASN A 124 16.24 2.41 -14.89
N ILE A 125 16.10 3.39 -14.00
CA ILE A 125 15.17 3.28 -12.86
C ILE A 125 13.71 3.36 -13.29
N GLY A 126 13.38 4.19 -14.29
CA GLY A 126 12.04 4.25 -14.85
C GLY A 126 11.64 2.93 -15.52
N ARG A 127 12.55 2.37 -16.32
CA ARG A 127 12.38 1.05 -16.93
C ARG A 127 12.28 -0.07 -15.89
N LEU A 128 13.07 -0.02 -14.81
CA LEU A 128 12.99 -0.98 -13.71
C LEU A 128 11.59 -0.97 -13.07
N LYS A 129 11.05 0.22 -12.76
CA LYS A 129 9.70 0.38 -12.20
C LYS A 129 8.60 -0.11 -13.14
N TYR A 130 8.75 0.12 -14.44
CA TYR A 130 7.83 -0.39 -15.46
C TYR A 130 7.89 -1.92 -15.54
N VAL A 131 9.08 -2.52 -15.65
CA VAL A 131 9.23 -3.99 -15.71
C VAL A 131 8.74 -4.67 -14.43
N TYR A 132 8.94 -4.06 -13.27
CA TYR A 132 8.37 -4.54 -12.02
C TYR A 132 6.84 -4.68 -12.10
N ARG A 133 6.15 -3.64 -12.61
CA ARG A 133 4.69 -3.64 -12.80
C ARG A 133 4.23 -4.60 -13.88
N GLN A 134 5.02 -4.81 -14.94
CA GLN A 134 4.76 -5.91 -15.89
C GLN A 134 4.81 -7.28 -15.19
N GLY A 135 5.77 -7.48 -14.29
CA GLY A 135 5.84 -8.70 -13.49
C GLY A 135 4.63 -8.87 -12.57
N LEU A 136 4.15 -7.80 -11.94
CA LEU A 136 2.91 -7.84 -11.15
C LEU A 136 1.69 -8.19 -12.03
N ALA A 137 1.60 -7.62 -13.24
CA ALA A 137 0.57 -7.95 -14.22
C ALA A 137 0.57 -9.45 -14.55
N LEU A 138 1.75 -9.99 -14.85
CA LEU A 138 1.95 -11.40 -15.21
C LEU A 138 1.58 -12.35 -14.06
N ARG A 139 1.92 -11.96 -12.83
CA ARG A 139 1.77 -12.82 -11.64
C ARG A 139 0.36 -12.77 -11.04
N TYR A 140 -0.30 -11.61 -11.09
CA TYR A 140 -1.50 -11.30 -10.31
C TYR A 140 -2.68 -10.77 -11.14
N GLY A 141 -2.45 -10.42 -12.41
CA GLY A 141 -3.42 -9.72 -13.25
C GLY A 141 -3.44 -8.21 -12.95
N LYS A 142 -3.82 -7.43 -13.97
CA LYS A 142 -3.89 -5.96 -13.87
C LYS A 142 -5.05 -5.47 -13.02
N THR A 143 -6.15 -6.22 -13.00
CA THR A 143 -7.40 -5.83 -12.33
C THR A 143 -7.21 -5.64 -10.83
N MET A 144 -6.50 -6.57 -10.19
CA MET A 144 -6.23 -6.52 -8.75
C MET A 144 -5.42 -5.28 -8.35
N GLN A 145 -4.52 -4.87 -9.23
CA GLN A 145 -3.61 -3.74 -9.01
C GLN A 145 -4.28 -2.37 -9.19
N CYS A 146 -5.56 -2.35 -9.58
CA CYS A 146 -6.38 -1.13 -9.62
C CYS A 146 -7.13 -0.87 -8.31
N ILE A 147 -6.98 -1.74 -7.30
CA ILE A 147 -7.52 -1.47 -5.96
C ILE A 147 -6.70 -0.35 -5.31
N ALA A 148 -7.37 0.72 -4.89
CA ALA A 148 -6.73 1.86 -4.24
C ALA A 148 -6.81 1.78 -2.70
N GLY A 149 -5.77 2.27 -2.03
CA GLY A 149 -5.66 2.34 -0.59
C GLY A 149 -5.32 3.72 -0.03
N ILE A 150 -5.23 3.75 1.30
CA ILE A 150 -4.60 4.83 2.06
C ILE A 150 -3.54 4.16 2.92
N HIS A 151 -2.32 4.70 2.90
CA HIS A 151 -1.28 4.35 3.86
C HIS A 151 -1.14 5.49 4.87
N TYR A 152 -1.10 5.11 6.14
CA TYR A 152 -0.89 6.05 7.23
C TYR A 152 0.48 5.80 7.84
N ASN A 153 1.38 6.73 7.59
CA ASN A 153 2.75 6.71 8.06
C ASN A 153 2.82 7.37 9.44
N PHE A 154 3.38 6.67 10.43
CA PHE A 154 3.39 7.10 11.83
C PHE A 154 4.76 6.84 12.47
N SER A 155 5.26 7.81 13.25
CA SER A 155 6.44 7.59 14.08
C SER A 155 6.33 8.28 15.44
N LEU A 156 6.89 7.62 16.47
CA LEU A 156 7.03 8.19 17.81
C LEU A 156 8.29 9.08 17.88
N PRO A 157 8.28 10.17 18.68
CA PRO A 157 9.41 11.08 18.78
C PRO A 157 10.61 10.44 19.48
N GLU A 158 11.82 10.87 19.12
CA GLU A 158 13.09 10.38 19.68
C GLU A 158 13.19 10.46 21.22
N ALA A 159 12.58 11.50 21.80
CA ALA A 159 12.52 11.66 23.26
C ALA A 159 11.74 10.53 23.94
N LEU A 160 10.67 10.01 23.30
CA LEU A 160 9.88 8.92 23.85
C LEU A 160 10.67 7.59 23.85
N TRP A 161 11.49 7.34 22.83
CA TRP A 161 12.36 6.17 22.81
C TRP A 161 13.39 6.19 23.94
N SER A 162 13.98 7.36 24.20
CA SER A 162 14.93 7.52 25.30
C SER A 162 14.29 7.29 26.67
N LEU A 163 13.06 7.79 26.87
CA LEU A 163 12.28 7.58 28.10
C LEU A 163 11.99 6.09 28.31
N LEU A 164 11.42 5.42 27.31
CA LEU A 164 11.06 4.01 27.41
C LEU A 164 12.29 3.12 27.60
N GLN A 165 13.41 3.41 26.91
CA GLN A 165 14.64 2.64 27.08
C GLN A 165 15.19 2.73 28.51
N THR A 166 15.15 3.94 29.09
CA THR A 166 15.63 4.18 30.45
C THR A 166 14.77 3.43 31.47
N ASP A 167 13.45 3.49 31.33
CA ASP A 167 12.50 2.78 32.20
C ASP A 167 12.65 1.25 32.11
N ASP A 168 12.85 0.72 30.90
CA ASP A 168 13.08 -0.72 30.69
C ASP A 168 14.46 -1.19 31.18
N GLY A 169 15.40 -0.27 31.46
CA GLY A 169 16.79 -0.60 31.79
C GLY A 169 17.53 -1.34 30.67
N ASP A 170 17.18 -1.08 29.41
CA ASP A 170 17.66 -1.87 28.27
C ASP A 170 19.07 -1.41 27.80
N PRO A 171 20.08 -2.29 27.80
CA PRO A 171 21.47 -1.91 27.54
C PRO A 171 21.82 -1.80 26.06
N ARG A 172 20.90 -2.09 25.14
CA ARG A 172 21.17 -2.06 23.70
C ARG A 172 21.43 -0.64 23.20
N SER A 173 21.92 -0.53 21.97
CA SER A 173 21.99 0.78 21.31
C SER A 173 20.59 1.38 21.17
N ARG A 174 20.49 2.72 21.09
CA ARG A 174 19.21 3.41 20.89
C ARG A 174 18.46 2.89 19.65
N GLN A 175 19.20 2.68 18.56
CA GLN A 175 18.66 2.19 17.30
C GLN A 175 18.11 0.76 17.40
N ASP A 176 18.84 -0.15 18.06
CA ASP A 176 18.41 -1.54 18.24
C ASP A 176 17.19 -1.63 19.17
N TYR A 177 17.17 -0.81 20.22
CA TYR A 177 16.03 -0.70 21.11
C TYR A 177 14.79 -0.23 20.35
N GLN A 178 14.88 0.90 19.64
CA GLN A 178 13.80 1.46 18.82
C GLN A 178 13.29 0.45 17.79
N SER A 179 14.20 -0.19 17.04
CA SER A 179 13.84 -1.22 16.06
C SER A 179 13.08 -2.39 16.70
N SER A 180 13.55 -2.87 17.85
CA SER A 180 12.88 -3.96 18.56
C SER A 180 11.50 -3.58 19.08
N ARG A 181 11.30 -2.31 19.45
CA ARG A 181 10.01 -1.79 19.90
C ARG A 181 9.04 -1.58 18.73
N TYR A 182 9.50 -1.14 17.56
CA TYR A 182 8.66 -1.11 16.35
C TYR A 182 8.28 -2.52 15.89
N ILE A 183 9.18 -3.50 15.93
CA ILE A 183 8.84 -4.90 15.65
C ILE A 183 7.78 -5.42 16.65
N ALA A 184 7.88 -5.06 17.92
CA ALA A 184 6.85 -5.37 18.92
C ALA A 184 5.51 -4.67 18.63
N LEU A 185 5.53 -3.42 18.15
CA LEU A 185 4.34 -2.70 17.72
C LEU A 185 3.66 -3.41 16.54
N ILE A 186 4.42 -3.91 15.57
CA ILE A 186 3.87 -4.67 14.44
C ILE A 186 3.14 -5.93 14.93
N ARG A 187 3.67 -6.65 15.94
CA ARG A 187 2.95 -7.80 16.53
C ARG A 187 1.61 -7.40 17.14
N ASN A 188 1.54 -6.26 17.83
CA ASN A 188 0.29 -5.73 18.35
C ASN A 188 -0.65 -5.28 17.23
N PHE A 189 -0.12 -4.61 16.21
CA PHE A 189 -0.90 -4.22 15.04
C PHE A 189 -1.53 -5.43 14.36
N ARG A 190 -0.78 -6.51 14.10
CA ARG A 190 -1.32 -7.75 13.53
C ARG A 190 -2.41 -8.41 14.40
N ARG A 191 -2.35 -8.24 15.72
CA ARG A 191 -3.37 -8.78 16.65
C ARG A 191 -4.68 -7.99 16.60
N TYR A 192 -4.63 -6.69 16.30
CA TYR A 192 -5.77 -5.78 16.43
C TYR A 192 -6.15 -5.05 15.14
N SER A 193 -5.45 -5.27 14.03
CA SER A 193 -5.70 -4.59 12.75
C SER A 193 -7.11 -4.85 12.19
N TRP A 194 -7.75 -5.94 12.59
CA TRP A 194 -9.16 -6.22 12.29
C TRP A 194 -10.10 -5.11 12.76
N LEU A 195 -9.75 -4.38 13.82
CA LEU A 195 -10.56 -3.27 14.32
C LEU A 195 -10.59 -2.10 13.31
N LEU A 196 -9.49 -1.87 12.58
CA LEU A 196 -9.45 -0.86 11.53
C LEU A 196 -10.37 -1.24 10.37
N MET A 197 -10.34 -2.51 9.97
CA MET A 197 -11.23 -3.04 8.94
C MET A 197 -12.69 -2.98 9.39
N TYR A 198 -12.98 -3.17 10.67
CA TYR A 198 -14.33 -3.08 11.21
C TYR A 198 -14.85 -1.62 11.28
N LEU A 199 -14.02 -0.69 11.76
CA LEU A 199 -14.43 0.71 11.96
C LEU A 199 -14.38 1.56 10.68
N PHE A 200 -13.40 1.31 9.82
CA PHE A 200 -13.09 2.15 8.66
C PHE A 200 -13.15 1.40 7.33
N GLY A 201 -13.50 0.12 7.35
CA GLY A 201 -13.76 -0.63 6.11
C GLY A 201 -14.90 0.02 5.32
N ALA A 202 -14.58 0.48 4.12
CA ALA A 202 -15.52 1.16 3.22
C ALA A 202 -15.54 0.52 1.82
N SER A 203 -15.43 -0.81 1.76
CA SER A 203 -15.49 -1.58 0.52
C SER A 203 -16.36 -2.85 0.66
N PRO A 204 -17.64 -2.72 1.06
CA PRO A 204 -18.54 -3.88 1.20
C PRO A 204 -19.02 -4.44 -0.14
N ALA A 205 -18.82 -3.69 -1.23
CA ALA A 205 -19.27 -3.99 -2.58
C ALA A 205 -18.17 -3.70 -3.62
N LEU A 206 -18.31 -4.29 -4.80
CA LEU A 206 -17.45 -4.12 -5.96
C LEU A 206 -18.24 -4.29 -7.25
N ASP A 207 -17.69 -3.78 -8.34
CA ASP A 207 -18.24 -3.98 -9.68
C ASP A 207 -18.06 -5.45 -10.12
N ALA A 208 -19.09 -6.06 -10.70
CA ALA A 208 -19.10 -7.47 -11.11
C ALA A 208 -18.01 -7.78 -12.15
N SER A 209 -17.64 -6.81 -12.99
CA SER A 209 -16.56 -6.97 -13.97
C SER A 209 -15.21 -7.24 -13.30
N PHE A 210 -15.00 -6.81 -12.05
CA PHE A 210 -13.78 -7.09 -11.28
C PHE A 210 -13.53 -8.60 -11.11
N MET A 211 -14.60 -9.40 -11.08
CA MET A 211 -14.47 -10.85 -10.93
C MET A 211 -13.94 -11.52 -12.19
N ARG A 212 -14.22 -10.98 -13.39
CA ARG A 212 -13.82 -11.57 -14.69
C ARG A 212 -14.11 -13.07 -14.80
N GLY A 213 -15.27 -13.50 -14.30
CA GLY A 213 -15.68 -14.91 -14.29
C GLY A 213 -14.99 -15.80 -13.26
N ARG A 214 -14.12 -15.25 -12.38
CA ARG A 214 -13.58 -15.98 -11.22
C ARG A 214 -14.71 -16.36 -10.28
N SER A 215 -14.64 -17.57 -9.73
CA SER A 215 -15.57 -18.05 -8.71
C SER A 215 -15.55 -17.16 -7.47
N HIS A 216 -16.72 -16.83 -6.92
CA HIS A 216 -16.86 -16.05 -5.69
C HIS A 216 -18.07 -16.46 -4.87
N GLN A 217 -18.13 -15.98 -3.64
CA GLN A 217 -19.25 -16.17 -2.71
C GLN A 217 -20.06 -14.88 -2.50
N LEU A 218 -19.78 -13.83 -3.27
CA LEU A 218 -20.52 -12.56 -3.21
C LEU A 218 -21.97 -12.74 -3.68
N GLU A 219 -22.86 -11.97 -3.07
CA GLU A 219 -24.25 -11.82 -3.49
C GLU A 219 -24.38 -10.73 -4.56
N GLN A 220 -25.37 -10.86 -5.43
CA GLN A 220 -25.71 -9.82 -6.41
C GLN A 220 -26.58 -8.74 -5.74
N LEU A 221 -26.16 -7.47 -5.83
CA LEU A 221 -26.94 -6.32 -5.35
C LEU A 221 -27.88 -5.78 -6.44
N ASP A 222 -27.34 -5.57 -7.65
CA ASP A 222 -28.05 -5.09 -8.85
C ASP A 222 -27.45 -5.71 -10.13
N GLU A 223 -27.61 -5.12 -11.33
CA GLU A 223 -27.07 -5.70 -12.58
C GLU A 223 -25.54 -5.79 -12.59
N ASP A 224 -24.86 -4.80 -12.01
CA ASP A 224 -23.41 -4.61 -12.13
C ASP A 224 -22.66 -4.70 -10.79
N THR A 225 -23.36 -4.82 -9.66
CA THR A 225 -22.74 -4.75 -8.33
C THR A 225 -22.83 -6.06 -7.57
N LEU A 226 -21.69 -6.51 -7.06
CA LEU A 226 -21.57 -7.63 -6.13
C LEU A 226 -21.24 -7.11 -4.73
N TYR A 227 -21.74 -7.77 -3.69
CA TYR A 227 -21.51 -7.37 -2.30
C TYR A 227 -21.63 -8.54 -1.32
N LEU A 228 -21.34 -8.27 -0.04
CA LEU A 228 -21.73 -9.13 1.07
C LEU A 228 -22.43 -8.27 2.14
N PRO A 229 -23.60 -8.68 2.67
CA PRO A 229 -24.40 -7.86 3.60
C PRO A 229 -23.65 -7.37 4.86
N TRP A 230 -22.64 -8.13 5.30
CA TRP A 230 -21.88 -7.86 6.52
C TRP A 230 -20.40 -7.60 6.27
N ALA A 231 -19.97 -7.55 5.01
CA ALA A 231 -18.57 -7.21 4.72
C ALA A 231 -18.30 -5.76 5.09
N THR A 232 -17.13 -5.49 5.64
CA THR A 232 -16.66 -4.12 5.87
C THR A 232 -15.64 -3.73 4.80
N SER A 233 -14.69 -4.62 4.48
CA SER A 233 -13.67 -4.37 3.47
C SER A 233 -13.33 -5.59 2.63
N LEU A 234 -13.95 -5.71 1.44
CA LEU A 234 -13.60 -6.69 0.41
C LEU A 234 -12.19 -6.46 -0.15
N ARG A 235 -11.67 -5.22 -0.13
CA ARG A 235 -10.26 -4.91 -0.45
C ARG A 235 -9.27 -5.77 0.34
N MET A 236 -9.58 -6.04 1.61
CA MET A 236 -8.72 -6.82 2.51
C MET A 236 -9.07 -8.32 2.55
N SER A 237 -9.97 -8.78 1.66
CA SER A 237 -10.34 -10.20 1.53
C SER A 237 -9.44 -10.92 0.51
N ASP A 238 -9.69 -12.23 0.31
CA ASP A 238 -9.01 -13.04 -0.70
C ASP A 238 -9.32 -12.62 -2.15
N LEU A 239 -10.25 -11.67 -2.35
CA LEU A 239 -10.53 -11.04 -3.64
C LEU A 239 -9.52 -9.93 -3.98
N GLY A 240 -8.82 -9.41 -2.97
CA GLY A 240 -7.82 -8.37 -3.08
C GLY A 240 -6.42 -8.93 -3.34
N TYR A 241 -5.40 -8.31 -2.74
CA TYR A 241 -4.00 -8.66 -2.90
C TYR A 241 -3.66 -10.01 -2.25
N GLN A 242 -3.84 -11.12 -2.98
CA GLN A 242 -3.32 -12.42 -2.58
C GLN A 242 -2.72 -13.22 -3.73
N SER A 243 -1.61 -13.88 -3.42
CA SER A 243 -0.83 -14.72 -4.30
C SER A 243 -0.56 -16.07 -3.64
N ASN A 244 -0.76 -17.15 -4.39
CA ASN A 244 -0.35 -18.49 -3.96
C ASN A 244 1.17 -18.59 -3.69
N ALA A 245 2.00 -17.80 -4.37
CA ALA A 245 3.45 -17.78 -4.12
C ALA A 245 3.78 -17.17 -2.75
N GLN A 246 2.92 -16.29 -2.23
CA GLN A 246 3.10 -15.63 -0.95
C GLN A 246 2.34 -16.32 0.20
N ALA A 247 1.46 -17.29 -0.08
CA ALA A 247 0.66 -17.97 0.95
C ALA A 247 1.50 -18.64 2.06
N GLY A 248 2.74 -19.04 1.74
CA GLY A 248 3.69 -19.58 2.73
C GLY A 248 4.61 -18.53 3.38
N LEU A 249 4.56 -17.28 2.93
CA LEU A 249 5.41 -16.19 3.42
C LEU A 249 4.76 -15.55 4.65
N THR A 250 5.05 -16.12 5.82
CA THR A 250 4.74 -15.46 7.10
C THR A 250 6.05 -15.07 7.77
N PRO A 251 6.53 -13.82 7.60
CA PRO A 251 7.72 -13.35 8.28
C PRO A 251 7.58 -13.52 9.79
N CYS A 252 8.70 -13.85 10.44
CA CYS A 252 8.77 -13.86 11.88
C CYS A 252 8.94 -12.42 12.40
N TYR A 253 8.00 -11.94 13.20
CA TYR A 253 8.00 -10.59 13.77
C TYR A 253 8.51 -10.58 15.21
N ASP A 254 9.38 -11.49 15.60
CA ASP A 254 9.95 -11.52 16.96
C ASP A 254 11.08 -10.50 17.11
N ASN A 255 11.92 -10.37 16.10
CA ASN A 255 13.05 -9.45 16.03
C ASN A 255 13.32 -9.01 14.58
N LEU A 256 14.13 -7.96 14.42
CA LEU A 256 14.43 -7.38 13.11
C LEU A 256 15.16 -8.36 12.18
N SER A 257 16.14 -9.12 12.69
CA SER A 257 16.91 -10.08 11.89
C SER A 257 16.00 -11.13 11.26
N SER A 258 15.15 -11.77 12.07
CA SER A 258 14.24 -12.81 11.56
C SER A 258 13.24 -12.26 10.53
N TYR A 259 12.82 -11.00 10.68
CA TYR A 259 11.99 -10.31 9.69
C TYR A 259 12.76 -10.08 8.37
N THR A 260 13.96 -9.49 8.43
CA THR A 260 14.77 -9.20 7.24
C THR A 260 15.24 -10.47 6.54
N ASP A 261 15.59 -11.52 7.28
CA ASP A 261 15.99 -12.82 6.73
C ASP A 261 14.84 -13.47 5.94
N SER A 262 13.60 -13.30 6.42
CA SER A 262 12.40 -13.80 5.74
C SER A 262 12.17 -13.10 4.40
N LEU A 263 12.28 -11.77 4.37
CA LEU A 263 12.15 -10.98 3.15
C LEU A 263 13.29 -11.28 2.17
N HIS A 264 14.54 -11.31 2.66
CA HIS A 264 15.72 -11.64 1.85
C HIS A 264 15.57 -13.03 1.20
N LYS A 265 15.10 -14.02 1.96
CA LYS A 265 14.81 -15.35 1.42
C LYS A 265 13.75 -15.29 0.33
N ALA A 266 12.68 -14.53 0.51
CA ALA A 266 11.60 -14.42 -0.47
C ALA A 266 12.06 -13.76 -1.78
N VAL A 267 12.87 -12.69 -1.73
CA VAL A 267 13.44 -12.05 -2.92
C VAL A 267 14.56 -12.87 -3.59
N SER A 268 15.06 -13.92 -2.93
CA SER A 268 16.16 -14.77 -3.41
C SER A 268 15.73 -16.20 -3.80
N THR A 269 14.49 -16.59 -3.56
CA THR A 269 14.01 -17.97 -3.79
C THR A 269 13.22 -18.05 -5.08
N PRO A 270 13.69 -18.79 -6.11
CA PRO A 270 12.93 -19.04 -7.34
C PRO A 270 11.57 -19.70 -7.07
N TYR A 271 10.52 -19.25 -7.75
CA TYR A 271 9.20 -19.88 -7.71
C TYR A 271 8.93 -20.64 -9.02
N PRO A 272 8.68 -21.96 -9.00
CA PRO A 272 8.63 -22.78 -10.22
C PRO A 272 7.67 -22.27 -11.31
N ALA A 273 6.49 -21.77 -10.94
CA ALA A 273 5.54 -21.24 -11.92
C ALA A 273 6.06 -19.98 -12.61
N TYR A 274 6.73 -19.07 -11.88
CA TYR A 274 7.32 -17.87 -12.45
C TYR A 274 8.58 -18.19 -13.26
N ALA A 275 9.34 -19.19 -12.85
CA ALA A 275 10.49 -19.70 -13.61
C ALA A 275 10.07 -20.26 -14.97
N ALA A 276 8.95 -20.99 -15.03
CA ALA A 276 8.39 -21.51 -16.27
C ALA A 276 7.95 -20.40 -17.25
N MET A 277 7.55 -19.23 -16.75
CA MET A 277 7.23 -18.06 -17.57
C MET A 277 8.47 -17.34 -18.12
N GLY A 278 9.62 -17.47 -17.45
CA GLY A 278 10.86 -16.78 -17.82
C GLY A 278 10.84 -15.27 -17.51
N THR A 279 11.99 -14.60 -17.68
CA THR A 279 12.10 -13.14 -17.48
C THR A 279 11.88 -12.33 -18.76
N ARG A 280 11.92 -12.99 -19.92
CA ARG A 280 11.73 -12.36 -21.23
C ARG A 280 10.87 -13.23 -22.15
N ASP A 281 10.16 -12.59 -23.06
CA ASP A 281 9.42 -13.27 -24.13
C ASP A 281 10.35 -13.71 -25.28
N ALA A 282 9.75 -14.30 -26.32
CA ALA A 282 10.47 -14.77 -27.51
C ALA A 282 11.15 -13.65 -28.31
N ASP A 283 10.62 -12.42 -28.23
CA ASP A 283 11.15 -11.23 -28.91
C ASP A 283 12.23 -10.51 -28.07
N GLY A 284 12.47 -10.98 -26.85
CA GLY A 284 13.47 -10.46 -25.92
C GLY A 284 12.99 -9.29 -25.05
N ASN A 285 11.68 -9.01 -25.02
CA ASN A 285 11.09 -8.01 -24.14
C ASN A 285 11.02 -8.54 -22.71
N TRP A 286 11.23 -7.65 -21.73
CA TRP A 286 11.15 -8.02 -20.32
C TRP A 286 9.70 -8.27 -19.88
N LEU A 287 9.49 -9.39 -19.20
CA LEU A 287 8.21 -9.79 -18.62
C LEU A 287 8.15 -9.54 -17.10
N GLN A 288 9.28 -9.73 -16.41
CA GLN A 288 9.43 -9.56 -14.96
C GLN A 288 10.90 -9.38 -14.59
N LEU A 289 11.19 -8.83 -13.41
CA LEU A 289 12.57 -8.56 -12.97
C LEU A 289 13.38 -9.83 -12.70
N ASN A 290 12.75 -10.81 -12.07
CA ASN A 290 13.31 -12.12 -11.76
C ASN A 290 12.18 -13.15 -11.69
N THR A 291 12.50 -14.38 -11.34
CA THR A 291 11.53 -15.49 -11.21
C THR A 291 11.38 -15.96 -9.77
N ASN A 292 11.73 -15.10 -8.80
CA ASN A 292 11.66 -15.38 -7.37
C ASN A 292 10.26 -15.14 -6.82
N VAL A 293 10.00 -15.64 -5.61
CA VAL A 293 8.71 -15.47 -4.90
C VAL A 293 8.30 -13.99 -4.90
N LEU A 294 9.25 -13.10 -4.61
CA LEU A 294 9.09 -11.64 -4.77
C LEU A 294 10.12 -11.12 -5.77
N GLN A 295 9.73 -10.17 -6.62
CA GLN A 295 10.67 -9.46 -7.49
C GLN A 295 11.61 -8.56 -6.67
N ILE A 296 11.02 -7.81 -5.74
CA ILE A 296 11.66 -6.90 -4.79
C ILE A 296 10.84 -6.87 -3.50
N GLU A 297 11.37 -6.27 -2.45
CA GLU A 297 10.76 -6.21 -1.12
C GLU A 297 9.36 -5.57 -1.13
N ASN A 298 9.14 -4.58 -2.00
CA ASN A 298 7.84 -3.88 -2.15
C ASN A 298 6.69 -4.75 -2.66
N GLU A 299 6.94 -5.98 -3.13
CA GLU A 299 5.89 -6.91 -3.56
C GLU A 299 5.23 -7.66 -2.38
N TYR A 300 5.79 -7.54 -1.18
CA TYR A 300 5.24 -8.08 0.06
C TYR A 300 4.30 -7.08 0.74
#